data_AF-A0A961XN53-F1
#
_entry.id   AF-A0A961XN53-F1
#
_cell.length_a   1.000
_cell.length_b   1.000
_cell.length_c   1.000
_cell.angle_alpha   90.00
_cell.angle_beta   90.00
_cell.angle_gamma   90.00
#
_symmetry.space_group_name_H-M   'P 1'
#
loop_
_entity.id
_entity.type
_entity.pdbx_description
1 polymer ?
#
loop_
_entity_poly.entity_id
_entity_poly.type
_entity_poly.pdbx_seq_one_letter_code
_entity_poly.pdbx_strand_id
1 'polypeptide(L)'
;MRSTFFSIIAGLVAILISNLALADSVSRDVLNELRTKLSATEQAVEEARNDDNQLVRLRLDLDTISKGLIAYGVSFRPRLTQINDRLSALGSPPKDGEPQEPVIVSEERAALAAEKAEINGVLGEAENLSIRVNNTIDTIGEYRRDLFTTTLLRRTDAAGAFGADTLSAFAKELTSAYRSVVSRIQFMWNFRTQSLALASGLSALLGLGCYFIIRRIFAFAFSRTRREEEISYISRLSLAFWSTVIPSLGVAASLGVVYSLFSYFGVFVGDSLSIVEALLISIVAVFFIQRLANALFAPAHPDQRLVPVTNGAARALVLLTVAMAVVHILDFFLGRLNEILSSPLSLTVAKSMVSSLTVSLLMVLVVLVKPFRDEESGKPLDWPIWIRVPIILLAGFVIGAAVSGYIGLARFSAAQIVVTSAILATMYIGVQSGQVLASEGGLPSSSFGMRLRKRFSISDATLDQLGLALSFAVYGVVVLIGVPLIALQWGFNWIDISSWLYRILTDIRIGSISISLLGILFGIGVFILGFLLTRRFQRWLDGSVMARSRVDLGVRNSIKTVVGYAGVALAALIALSAAGFDLSNLAIVAGALSLGIGFGLQNIVNNFVSGLILLV
;
A
#
# COMPACT_ATOMS: atom_id res chain seq x y z
N MET A 1 -39.38 15.86 55.50
CA MET A 1 -38.43 16.30 54.44
C MET A 1 -37.19 15.41 54.31
N ARG A 2 -36.61 14.85 55.38
CA ARG A 2 -35.43 13.93 55.27
C ARG A 2 -35.72 12.58 54.57
N SER A 3 -36.90 11.99 54.78
CA SER A 3 -37.23 10.66 54.21
C SER A 3 -37.53 10.72 52.70
N THR A 4 -38.16 11.80 52.22
CA THR A 4 -38.45 12.02 50.80
C THR A 4 -37.19 12.27 49.97
N PHE A 5 -36.16 12.89 50.57
CA PHE A 5 -34.88 13.14 49.90
C PHE A 5 -34.06 11.84 49.73
N PHE A 6 -34.06 10.97 50.73
CA PHE A 6 -33.38 9.66 50.66
C PHE A 6 -34.03 8.70 49.63
N SER A 7 -35.37 8.70 49.52
CA SER A 7 -36.07 7.89 48.50
C SER A 7 -35.81 8.36 47.07
N ILE A 8 -35.61 9.66 46.84
CA ILE A 8 -35.32 10.21 45.51
C ILE A 8 -33.89 9.83 45.08
N ILE A 9 -32.91 9.89 45.99
CA ILE A 9 -31.53 9.48 45.72
C ILE A 9 -31.43 7.96 45.50
N ALA A 10 -32.09 7.16 46.34
CA ALA A 10 -32.15 5.70 46.15
C ALA A 10 -32.83 5.32 44.83
N GLY A 11 -33.87 6.05 44.42
CA GLY A 11 -34.55 5.88 43.13
C GLY A 11 -33.65 6.25 41.94
N LEU A 12 -32.87 7.33 42.04
CA LEU A 12 -31.89 7.72 41.01
C LEU A 12 -30.74 6.71 40.90
N VAL A 13 -30.24 6.20 42.03
CA VAL A 13 -29.21 5.15 42.06
C VAL A 13 -29.75 3.83 41.48
N ALA A 14 -31.00 3.45 41.80
CA ALA A 14 -31.63 2.26 41.21
C ALA A 14 -31.89 2.39 39.70
N ILE A 15 -32.24 3.58 39.22
CA ILE A 15 -32.37 3.88 37.77
C ILE A 15 -31.00 3.86 37.08
N LEU A 16 -29.94 4.31 37.77
CA LEU A 16 -28.57 4.22 37.27
C LEU A 16 -28.11 2.76 37.19
N ILE A 17 -28.34 1.96 38.23
CA ILE A 17 -27.98 0.53 38.31
C ILE A 17 -28.76 -0.30 37.27
N SER A 18 -30.04 -0.01 37.04
CA SER A 18 -30.86 -0.73 36.06
C SER A 18 -30.48 -0.39 34.61
N ASN A 19 -30.15 0.87 34.31
CA ASN A 19 -29.56 1.22 33.01
C ASN A 19 -28.15 0.63 32.83
N LEU A 20 -27.38 0.47 33.92
CA LEU A 20 -26.08 -0.21 33.91
C LEU A 20 -26.24 -1.70 33.56
N ALA A 21 -27.18 -2.40 34.18
CA ALA A 21 -27.44 -3.82 33.93
C ALA A 21 -27.93 -4.10 32.50
N LEU A 22 -28.69 -3.17 31.91
CA LEU A 22 -29.14 -3.26 30.50
C LEU A 22 -28.01 -2.98 29.51
N ALA A 23 -27.09 -2.06 29.81
CA ALA A 23 -25.92 -1.80 28.97
C ALA A 23 -24.87 -2.92 29.09
N ASP A 24 -24.68 -3.48 30.29
CA ASP A 24 -23.73 -4.55 30.57
C ASP A 24 -24.18 -5.90 29.97
N SER A 25 -25.47 -6.23 30.02
CA SER A 25 -26.03 -7.41 29.34
C SER A 25 -25.85 -7.34 27.82
N VAL A 26 -26.24 -6.23 27.19
CA VAL A 26 -26.07 -6.03 25.73
C VAL A 26 -24.58 -6.06 25.33
N SER A 27 -23.68 -5.54 26.17
CA SER A 27 -22.25 -5.53 25.90
C SER A 27 -21.61 -6.92 26.00
N ARG A 28 -21.97 -7.71 27.03
CA ARG A 28 -21.50 -9.09 27.19
C ARG A 28 -22.06 -10.02 26.10
N ASP A 29 -23.28 -9.77 25.63
CA ASP A 29 -23.89 -10.53 24.54
C ASP A 29 -23.10 -10.39 23.23
N VAL A 30 -22.67 -9.17 22.89
CA VAL A 30 -21.83 -8.92 21.70
C VAL A 30 -20.48 -9.65 21.81
N LEU A 31 -19.84 -9.59 22.99
CA LEU A 31 -18.56 -10.26 23.22
C LEU A 31 -18.71 -11.80 23.13
N ASN A 32 -19.79 -12.34 23.68
CA ASN A 32 -20.12 -13.77 23.62
C ASN A 32 -20.43 -14.23 22.19
N GLU A 33 -21.11 -13.41 21.39
CA GLU A 33 -21.34 -13.69 19.97
C GLU A 33 -20.01 -13.77 19.20
N LEU A 34 -19.11 -12.79 19.40
CA LEU A 34 -17.79 -12.78 18.77
C LEU A 34 -16.94 -13.99 19.21
N ARG A 35 -16.99 -14.36 20.49
CA ARG A 35 -16.32 -15.55 21.03
C ARG A 35 -16.82 -16.84 20.39
N THR A 36 -18.14 -16.94 20.19
CA THR A 36 -18.78 -18.10 19.58
C THR A 36 -18.38 -18.22 18.11
N LYS A 37 -18.44 -17.10 17.37
CA LYS A 37 -17.97 -17.04 15.98
C LYS A 37 -16.49 -17.42 15.88
N LEU A 38 -15.63 -16.86 16.73
CA LEU A 38 -14.21 -17.18 16.75
C LEU A 38 -13.96 -18.67 16.94
N SER A 39 -14.63 -19.29 17.91
CA SER A 39 -14.45 -20.72 18.21
C SER A 39 -14.92 -21.60 17.05
N ALA A 40 -16.02 -21.24 16.38
CA ALA A 40 -16.48 -21.93 15.17
C ALA A 40 -15.51 -21.76 13.99
N THR A 41 -14.96 -20.55 13.81
CA THR A 41 -13.97 -20.28 12.76
C THR A 41 -12.65 -21.01 13.02
N GLU A 42 -12.17 -21.06 14.27
CA GLU A 42 -10.98 -21.83 14.66
C GLU A 42 -11.14 -23.32 14.31
N GLN A 43 -12.31 -23.91 14.59
CA GLN A 43 -12.58 -25.31 14.22
C GLN A 43 -12.59 -25.49 12.70
N ALA A 44 -13.24 -24.58 11.97
CA ALA A 44 -13.29 -24.65 10.50
C ALA A 44 -11.88 -24.50 9.86
N VAL A 45 -10.96 -23.76 10.50
CA VAL A 45 -9.56 -23.64 10.04
C VAL A 45 -8.84 -24.99 10.10
N GLU A 46 -9.05 -25.77 11.16
CA GLU A 46 -8.47 -27.11 11.29
C GLU A 46 -9.05 -28.09 10.25
N GLU A 47 -10.36 -28.02 10.00
CA GLU A 47 -11.03 -28.84 8.98
C GLU A 47 -10.57 -28.47 7.56
N ALA A 48 -10.28 -27.19 7.32
CA ALA A 48 -9.85 -26.64 6.03
C ALA A 48 -8.32 -26.71 5.78
N ARG A 49 -7.55 -27.46 6.60
CA ARG A 49 -6.07 -27.50 6.51
C ARG A 49 -5.51 -27.78 5.11
N ASN A 50 -6.27 -28.50 4.27
CA ASN A 50 -5.85 -28.87 2.90
C ASN A 50 -6.54 -28.06 1.78
N ASP A 51 -7.32 -27.04 2.11
CA ASP A 51 -8.07 -26.22 1.15
C ASP A 51 -7.69 -24.73 1.27
N ASP A 52 -6.76 -24.28 0.41
CA ASP A 52 -6.28 -22.90 0.39
C ASP A 52 -7.42 -21.87 0.20
N ASN A 53 -8.43 -22.21 -0.61
CA ASN A 53 -9.55 -21.30 -0.88
C ASN A 53 -10.43 -21.12 0.36
N GLN A 54 -10.67 -22.19 1.12
CA GLN A 54 -11.38 -22.08 2.39
C GLN A 54 -10.58 -21.33 3.44
N LEU A 55 -9.28 -21.60 3.56
CA LEU A 55 -8.38 -20.89 4.48
C LEU A 55 -8.36 -19.37 4.21
N VAL A 56 -8.39 -18.95 2.94
CA VAL A 56 -8.51 -17.53 2.57
C VAL A 56 -9.82 -16.92 3.04
N ARG A 57 -10.95 -17.63 2.91
CA ARG A 57 -12.26 -17.15 3.36
C ARG A 57 -12.32 -17.03 4.88
N LEU A 58 -11.87 -18.07 5.59
CA LEU A 58 -11.84 -18.09 7.06
C LEU A 58 -10.95 -16.98 7.63
N ARG A 59 -9.87 -16.62 6.94
CA ARG A 59 -9.05 -15.46 7.30
C ARG A 59 -9.82 -14.14 7.19
N LEU A 60 -10.72 -13.98 6.21
CA LEU A 60 -11.58 -12.80 6.10
C LEU A 60 -12.63 -12.73 7.23
N ASP A 61 -13.13 -13.88 7.67
CA ASP A 61 -14.03 -13.98 8.82
C ASP A 61 -13.31 -13.57 10.11
N LEU A 62 -12.07 -14.03 10.32
CA LEU A 62 -11.22 -13.62 11.43
C LEU A 62 -10.91 -12.11 11.42
N ASP A 63 -10.68 -11.51 10.25
CA ASP A 63 -10.51 -10.06 10.13
C ASP A 63 -11.78 -9.29 10.51
N THR A 64 -12.95 -9.83 10.16
CA THR A 64 -14.25 -9.27 10.56
C THR A 64 -14.45 -9.34 12.08
N ILE A 65 -14.08 -10.47 12.70
CA ILE A 65 -14.11 -10.64 14.16
C ILE A 65 -13.12 -9.66 14.83
N SER A 66 -11.91 -9.52 14.29
CA SER A 66 -10.90 -8.56 14.77
C SER A 66 -11.44 -7.13 14.78
N LYS A 67 -12.05 -6.69 13.68
CA LYS A 67 -12.72 -5.39 13.58
C LYS A 67 -13.84 -5.23 14.59
N GLY A 68 -14.63 -6.28 14.81
CA GLY A 68 -15.67 -6.34 15.84
C GLY A 68 -15.11 -6.11 17.25
N LEU A 69 -14.02 -6.79 17.61
CA LEU A 69 -13.35 -6.64 18.92
C LEU A 69 -12.74 -5.25 19.10
N ILE A 70 -12.17 -4.66 18.05
CA ILE A 70 -11.67 -3.28 18.09
C ILE A 70 -12.83 -2.30 18.29
N ALA A 71 -13.93 -2.44 17.52
CA ALA A 71 -15.11 -1.59 17.67
C ALA A 71 -15.71 -1.70 19.08
N TYR A 72 -15.77 -2.93 19.61
CA TYR A 72 -16.18 -3.21 20.98
C TYR A 72 -15.32 -2.46 22.01
N GLY A 73 -13.99 -2.57 21.93
CA GLY A 73 -13.09 -1.86 22.83
C GLY A 73 -13.17 -0.34 22.71
N VAL A 74 -13.35 0.19 21.49
CA VAL A 74 -13.51 1.64 21.25
C VAL A 74 -14.82 2.17 21.85
N SER A 75 -15.88 1.36 21.90
CA SER A 75 -17.18 1.77 22.43
C SER A 75 -17.14 2.20 23.91
N PHE A 76 -16.19 1.67 24.70
CA PHE A 76 -16.02 2.01 26.12
C PHE A 76 -15.22 3.28 26.36
N ARG A 77 -14.50 3.82 25.37
CA ARG A 77 -13.65 5.02 25.54
C ARG A 77 -14.40 6.22 26.13
N PRO A 78 -15.59 6.62 25.62
CA PRO A 78 -16.31 7.77 26.17
C PRO A 78 -16.67 7.58 27.65
N ARG A 79 -17.06 6.36 28.04
CA ARG A 79 -17.46 6.05 29.41
C ARG A 79 -16.27 6.04 30.36
N LEU A 80 -15.15 5.43 29.95
CA LEU A 80 -13.91 5.47 30.73
C LEU A 80 -13.39 6.90 30.91
N THR A 81 -13.50 7.75 29.89
CA THR A 81 -13.15 9.18 30.02
C THR A 81 -14.05 9.85 31.05
N GLN A 82 -15.37 9.67 30.98
CA GLN A 82 -16.30 10.24 31.98
C GLN A 82 -15.98 9.77 33.41
N ILE A 83 -15.70 8.47 33.60
CA ILE A 83 -15.35 7.92 34.91
C ILE A 83 -14.05 8.53 35.42
N ASN A 84 -13.01 8.62 34.57
CA ASN A 84 -11.73 9.21 34.95
C ASN A 84 -11.84 10.72 35.25
N ASP A 85 -12.62 11.48 34.47
CA ASP A 85 -12.88 12.90 34.71
C ASP A 85 -13.61 13.10 36.04
N ARG A 86 -14.59 12.23 36.34
CA ARG A 86 -15.35 12.28 37.60
C ARG A 86 -14.48 11.90 38.80
N LEU A 87 -13.69 10.84 38.70
CA LEU A 87 -12.71 10.46 39.72
C LEU A 87 -11.67 11.58 39.97
N SER A 88 -11.24 12.26 38.91
CA SER A 88 -10.30 13.39 39.02
C SER A 88 -10.95 14.59 39.72
N ALA A 89 -12.22 14.87 39.45
CA ALA A 89 -12.98 15.93 40.13
C ALA A 89 -13.23 15.62 41.62
N LEU A 90 -13.37 14.35 42.00
CA LEU A 90 -13.50 13.90 43.40
C LEU A 90 -12.19 14.00 44.19
N GLY A 91 -11.04 14.12 43.53
CA GLY A 91 -9.73 14.26 44.17
C GLY A 91 -9.19 12.97 44.79
N SER A 92 -7.98 13.07 45.34
CA SER A 92 -7.28 11.95 45.98
C SER A 92 -8.04 11.45 47.22
N PRO A 93 -7.95 10.15 47.56
CA PRO A 93 -8.41 9.67 48.86
C PRO A 93 -7.73 10.43 50.01
N PRO A 94 -8.42 10.65 51.14
CA PRO A 94 -7.83 11.24 52.34
C PRO A 94 -6.60 10.43 52.77
N LYS A 95 -5.51 11.10 53.11
CA LYS A 95 -4.32 10.43 53.68
C LYS A 95 -4.54 10.10 55.15
N ASP A 96 -3.80 9.13 55.68
CA ASP A 96 -3.83 8.77 57.11
C ASP A 96 -3.64 10.02 57.99
N GLY A 97 -4.68 10.40 58.73
CA GLY A 97 -4.70 11.57 59.62
C GLY A 97 -5.54 12.78 59.16
N GLU A 98 -6.09 12.76 57.94
CA GLU A 98 -7.03 13.79 57.45
C GLU A 98 -8.49 13.52 57.90
N PRO A 99 -9.36 14.56 57.95
CA PRO A 99 -10.78 14.39 58.28
C PRO A 99 -11.44 13.36 57.36
N GLN A 100 -12.21 12.44 57.93
CA GLN A 100 -12.92 11.41 57.15
C GLN A 100 -13.79 12.07 56.08
N GLU A 101 -13.63 11.58 54.86
CA GLU A 101 -14.41 11.98 53.70
C GLU A 101 -15.92 11.77 53.94
N PRO A 102 -16.79 12.68 53.44
CA PRO A 102 -18.22 12.47 53.53
C PRO A 102 -18.61 11.13 52.90
N VAL A 103 -19.41 10.33 53.61
CA VAL A 103 -19.82 8.96 53.21
C VAL A 103 -20.30 8.89 51.76
N ILE A 104 -21.03 9.91 51.29
CA ILE A 104 -21.55 10.01 49.92
C ILE A 104 -20.44 10.04 48.86
N VAL A 105 -19.36 10.78 49.11
CA VAL A 105 -18.22 10.90 48.18
C VAL A 105 -17.46 9.57 48.12
N SER A 106 -17.35 8.91 49.27
CA SER A 106 -16.68 7.61 49.42
C SER A 106 -17.44 6.52 48.67
N GLU A 107 -18.76 6.50 48.82
CA GLU A 107 -19.65 5.59 48.08
C GLU A 107 -19.61 5.86 46.56
N GLU A 108 -19.63 7.14 46.13
CA GLU A 108 -19.52 7.50 44.70
C GLU A 108 -18.16 7.07 44.11
N ARG A 109 -17.05 7.29 44.83
CA ARG A 109 -15.72 6.83 44.39
C ARG A 109 -15.66 5.31 44.29
N ALA A 110 -16.18 4.59 45.28
CA ALA A 110 -16.20 3.13 45.28
C ALA A 110 -17.03 2.58 44.11
N ALA A 111 -18.19 3.17 43.82
CA ALA A 111 -19.04 2.78 42.69
C ALA A 111 -18.35 3.02 41.34
N LEU A 112 -17.74 4.18 41.13
CA LEU A 112 -16.99 4.50 39.91
C LEU A 112 -15.75 3.61 39.72
N ALA A 113 -15.06 3.27 40.81
CA ALA A 113 -13.93 2.34 40.78
C ALA A 113 -14.37 0.91 40.42
N ALA A 114 -15.51 0.45 40.94
CA ALA A 114 -16.09 -0.83 40.60
C ALA A 114 -16.51 -0.90 39.13
N GLU A 115 -17.20 0.12 38.61
CA GLU A 115 -17.58 0.20 37.20
C GLU A 115 -16.35 0.20 36.28
N LYS A 116 -15.29 0.94 36.65
CA LYS A 116 -14.03 0.94 35.91
C LYS A 116 -13.38 -0.45 35.89
N ALA A 117 -13.39 -1.16 37.03
CA ALA A 117 -12.82 -2.50 37.12
C ALA A 117 -13.59 -3.50 36.24
N GLU A 118 -14.92 -3.39 36.18
CA GLU A 118 -15.78 -4.21 35.33
C GLU A 118 -15.51 -3.96 33.82
N ILE A 119 -15.48 -2.69 33.40
CA ILE A 119 -15.12 -2.32 32.03
C ILE A 119 -13.73 -2.84 31.66
N ASN A 120 -12.76 -2.71 32.56
CA ASN A 120 -11.41 -3.25 32.33
C ASN A 120 -11.40 -4.78 32.23
N GLY A 121 -12.27 -5.48 32.96
CA GLY A 121 -12.44 -6.93 32.87
C GLY A 121 -12.88 -7.37 31.47
N VAL A 122 -13.96 -6.77 30.94
CA VAL A 122 -14.46 -7.11 29.59
C VAL A 122 -13.51 -6.64 28.47
N LEU A 123 -12.78 -5.54 28.67
CA LEU A 123 -11.70 -5.13 27.77
C LEU A 123 -10.56 -6.14 27.74
N GLY A 124 -10.18 -6.68 28.90
CA GLY A 124 -9.17 -7.74 28.99
C GLY A 124 -9.62 -9.05 28.29
N GLU A 125 -10.91 -9.41 28.39
CA GLU A 125 -11.46 -10.53 27.62
C GLU A 125 -11.43 -10.28 26.11
N ALA A 126 -11.83 -9.07 25.67
CA ALA A 126 -11.75 -8.69 24.27
C ALA A 126 -10.31 -8.69 23.73
N GLU A 127 -9.34 -8.27 24.54
CA GLU A 127 -7.91 -8.33 24.22
C GLU A 127 -7.43 -9.78 24.08
N ASN A 128 -7.82 -10.68 24.99
CA ASN A 128 -7.52 -12.10 24.88
C ASN A 128 -8.12 -12.75 23.61
N LEU A 129 -9.35 -12.39 23.26
CA LEU A 129 -9.96 -12.84 22.00
C LEU A 129 -9.20 -12.27 20.78
N SER A 130 -8.73 -11.03 20.84
CA SER A 130 -7.94 -10.43 19.77
C SER A 130 -6.60 -11.16 19.58
N ILE A 131 -5.94 -11.54 20.68
CA ILE A 131 -4.72 -12.35 20.63
C ILE A 131 -5.00 -13.71 19.98
N ARG A 132 -6.10 -14.39 20.36
CA ARG A 132 -6.51 -15.66 19.73
C ARG A 132 -6.75 -15.50 18.24
N VAL A 133 -7.50 -14.48 17.82
CA VAL A 133 -7.73 -14.16 16.40
C VAL A 133 -6.40 -14.05 15.65
N ASN A 134 -5.43 -13.32 16.20
CA ASN A 134 -4.12 -13.15 15.56
C ASN A 134 -3.36 -14.48 15.45
N ASN A 135 -3.34 -15.29 16.52
CA ASN A 135 -2.70 -16.61 16.48
C ASN A 135 -3.33 -17.54 15.43
N THR A 136 -4.66 -17.50 15.27
CA THR A 136 -5.36 -18.28 14.26
C THR A 136 -5.05 -17.77 12.85
N ILE A 137 -4.94 -16.45 12.65
CA ILE A 137 -4.49 -15.86 11.37
C ILE A 137 -3.06 -16.33 11.03
N ASP A 138 -2.16 -16.36 12.03
CA ASP A 138 -0.79 -16.83 11.85
C ASP A 138 -0.76 -18.33 11.49
N THR A 139 -1.58 -19.15 12.16
CA THR A 139 -1.75 -20.59 11.88
C THR A 139 -2.25 -20.83 10.45
N ILE A 140 -3.24 -20.07 9.99
CA ILE A 140 -3.67 -20.08 8.58
C ILE A 140 -2.48 -19.77 7.66
N GLY A 141 -1.67 -18.77 8.03
CA GLY A 141 -0.45 -18.44 7.29
C GLY A 141 0.52 -19.62 7.17
N GLU A 142 0.71 -20.38 8.24
CA GLU A 142 1.54 -21.59 8.26
C GLU A 142 0.97 -22.71 7.38
N TYR A 143 -0.31 -23.05 7.52
CA TYR A 143 -0.97 -24.08 6.69
C TYR A 143 -0.87 -23.75 5.20
N ARG A 144 -1.09 -22.49 4.82
CA ARG A 144 -1.00 -22.07 3.41
C ARG A 144 0.42 -22.15 2.87
N ARG A 145 1.43 -21.79 3.67
CA ARG A 145 2.85 -21.96 3.28
C ARG A 145 3.23 -23.43 3.11
N ASP A 146 2.71 -24.30 3.98
CA ASP A 146 2.92 -25.75 3.89
C ASP A 146 2.25 -26.34 2.63
N LEU A 147 1.00 -25.97 2.35
CA LEU A 147 0.29 -26.36 1.13
C LEU A 147 1.01 -25.89 -0.13
N PHE A 148 1.48 -24.64 -0.13
CA PHE A 148 2.26 -24.10 -1.23
C PHE A 148 3.55 -24.90 -1.46
N THR A 149 4.30 -25.16 -0.40
CA THR A 149 5.55 -25.94 -0.45
C THR A 149 5.31 -27.37 -0.95
N THR A 150 4.29 -28.03 -0.40
CA THR A 150 3.89 -29.38 -0.78
C THR A 150 3.44 -29.43 -2.24
N THR A 151 2.69 -28.42 -2.71
CA THR A 151 2.24 -28.34 -4.10
C THR A 151 3.40 -28.10 -5.07
N LEU A 152 4.37 -27.25 -4.71
CA LEU A 152 5.57 -26.98 -5.52
C LEU A 152 6.48 -28.19 -5.64
N LEU A 153 6.72 -28.88 -4.52
CA LEU A 153 7.64 -30.01 -4.42
C LEU A 153 6.96 -31.36 -4.67
N ARG A 154 5.68 -31.37 -5.05
CA ARG A 154 4.98 -32.60 -5.43
C ARG A 154 5.62 -33.18 -6.69
N ARG A 155 6.19 -34.37 -6.56
CA ARG A 155 6.73 -35.12 -7.70
C ARG A 155 5.59 -35.80 -8.45
N THR A 156 5.51 -35.55 -9.76
CA THR A 156 4.59 -36.20 -10.68
C THR A 156 5.38 -37.04 -11.69
N ASP A 157 4.81 -38.15 -12.16
CA ASP A 157 5.44 -38.94 -13.21
C ASP A 157 5.42 -38.19 -14.55
N ALA A 158 6.60 -37.75 -14.99
CA ALA A 158 6.78 -37.01 -16.24
C ALA A 158 6.59 -37.89 -17.49
N ALA A 159 6.79 -39.22 -17.38
CA ALA A 159 6.64 -40.13 -18.51
C ALA A 159 5.16 -40.33 -18.89
N GLY A 160 4.27 -40.32 -17.89
CA GLY A 160 2.83 -40.41 -18.10
C GLY A 160 2.21 -39.13 -18.70
N ALA A 161 2.88 -37.99 -18.62
CA ALA A 161 2.35 -36.69 -19.05
C ALA A 161 2.17 -36.54 -20.58
N PHE A 162 2.84 -37.37 -21.38
CA PHE A 162 2.73 -37.38 -22.85
C PHE A 162 2.18 -38.69 -23.41
N GLY A 163 1.55 -39.52 -22.57
CA GLY A 163 0.92 -40.77 -23.02
C GLY A 163 -0.26 -40.54 -23.97
N ALA A 164 -0.63 -41.55 -24.76
CA ALA A 164 -1.78 -41.48 -25.67
C ALA A 164 -3.08 -41.05 -24.97
N ASP A 165 -3.26 -41.45 -23.72
CA ASP A 165 -4.41 -41.07 -22.89
C ASP A 165 -4.46 -39.56 -22.62
N THR A 166 -3.32 -38.93 -22.34
CA THR A 166 -3.23 -37.47 -22.10
C THR A 166 -3.49 -36.66 -23.36
N LEU A 167 -3.01 -37.11 -24.52
CA LEU A 167 -3.29 -36.49 -25.81
C LEU A 167 -4.77 -36.59 -26.16
N SER A 168 -5.39 -37.75 -25.90
CA SER A 168 -6.83 -37.93 -26.12
C SER A 168 -7.67 -37.08 -25.15
N ALA A 169 -7.22 -36.95 -23.89
CA ALA A 169 -7.84 -36.08 -22.90
C ALA A 169 -7.75 -34.60 -23.32
N PHE A 170 -6.61 -34.19 -23.87
CA PHE A 170 -6.41 -32.84 -24.40
C PHE A 170 -7.33 -32.52 -25.59
N ALA A 171 -7.45 -33.44 -26.54
CA ALA A 171 -8.37 -33.27 -27.67
C ALA A 171 -9.85 -33.19 -27.21
N LYS A 172 -10.25 -34.05 -26.27
CA LYS A 172 -11.59 -34.01 -25.65
C LYS A 172 -11.82 -32.70 -24.93
N GLU A 173 -10.83 -32.22 -24.19
CA GLU A 173 -10.92 -30.98 -23.44
C GLU A 173 -11.05 -29.77 -24.34
N LEU A 174 -10.23 -29.65 -25.38
CA LEU A 174 -10.37 -28.57 -26.38
C LEU A 174 -11.77 -28.58 -27.00
N THR A 175 -12.30 -29.76 -27.33
CA THR A 175 -13.66 -29.89 -27.86
C THR A 175 -14.71 -29.48 -26.83
N SER A 176 -14.54 -29.84 -25.56
CA SER A 176 -15.45 -29.48 -24.48
C SER A 176 -15.41 -27.98 -24.18
N ALA A 177 -14.23 -27.37 -24.15
CA ALA A 177 -14.02 -25.95 -23.95
C ALA A 177 -14.63 -25.16 -25.10
N TYR A 178 -14.41 -25.59 -26.35
CA TYR A 178 -15.03 -24.99 -27.52
C TYR A 178 -16.56 -25.04 -27.44
N ARG A 179 -17.14 -26.23 -27.18
CA ARG A 179 -18.60 -26.38 -27.05
C ARG A 179 -19.17 -25.54 -25.91
N SER A 180 -18.46 -25.46 -24.78
CA SER A 180 -18.86 -24.65 -23.62
C SER A 180 -18.87 -23.16 -23.94
N VAL A 181 -17.83 -22.66 -24.62
CA VAL A 181 -17.75 -21.24 -25.02
C VAL A 181 -18.85 -20.93 -26.05
N VAL A 182 -19.00 -21.77 -27.08
CA VAL A 182 -20.01 -21.57 -28.12
C VAL A 182 -21.42 -21.61 -27.55
N SER A 183 -21.75 -22.57 -26.68
CA SER A 183 -23.07 -22.66 -26.07
C SER A 183 -23.39 -21.45 -25.19
N ARG A 184 -22.41 -20.94 -24.44
CA ARG A 184 -22.56 -19.72 -23.63
C ARG A 184 -22.78 -18.48 -24.48
N ILE A 185 -22.05 -18.34 -25.59
CA ILE A 185 -22.24 -17.24 -26.55
C ILE A 185 -23.64 -17.32 -27.18
N GLN A 186 -24.05 -18.50 -27.62
CA GLN A 186 -25.40 -18.73 -28.15
C GLN A 186 -26.47 -18.42 -27.10
N PHE A 187 -26.26 -18.80 -25.84
CA PHE A 187 -27.18 -18.48 -24.75
C PHE A 187 -27.29 -16.97 -24.52
N MET A 188 -26.17 -16.25 -24.46
CA MET A 188 -26.15 -14.79 -24.32
C MET A 188 -26.88 -14.11 -25.47
N TRP A 189 -26.67 -14.59 -26.69
CA TRP A 189 -27.31 -14.05 -27.89
C TRP A 189 -28.82 -14.29 -27.91
N ASN A 190 -29.26 -15.50 -27.55
CA ASN A 190 -30.67 -15.91 -27.66
C ASN A 190 -31.53 -15.47 -26.46
N PHE A 191 -30.97 -15.43 -25.25
CA PHE A 191 -31.74 -15.22 -24.01
C PHE A 191 -31.40 -13.92 -23.26
N ARG A 192 -30.33 -13.21 -23.64
CA ARG A 192 -29.86 -11.98 -22.99
C ARG A 192 -29.60 -10.84 -23.98
N THR A 193 -30.24 -10.84 -25.15
CA THR A 193 -30.00 -9.86 -26.23
C THR A 193 -30.15 -8.41 -25.78
N GLN A 194 -31.18 -8.10 -24.97
CA GLN A 194 -31.40 -6.74 -24.45
C GLN A 194 -30.29 -6.31 -23.48
N SER A 195 -29.96 -7.16 -22.50
CA SER A 195 -28.85 -6.93 -21.58
C SER A 195 -27.52 -6.78 -22.32
N LEU A 196 -27.28 -7.61 -23.34
CA LEU A 196 -26.07 -7.59 -24.17
C LEU A 196 -25.98 -6.32 -25.00
N ALA A 197 -27.10 -5.87 -25.60
CA ALA A 197 -27.16 -4.62 -26.37
C ALA A 197 -26.92 -3.39 -25.48
N LEU A 198 -27.55 -3.35 -24.30
CA LEU A 198 -27.35 -2.25 -23.34
C LEU A 198 -25.92 -2.23 -22.78
N ALA A 199 -25.39 -3.38 -22.36
CA ALA A 199 -24.05 -3.49 -21.81
C ALA A 199 -22.99 -3.12 -22.86
N SER A 200 -23.11 -3.62 -24.10
CA SER A 200 -22.19 -3.28 -25.18
C SER A 200 -22.29 -1.81 -25.60
N GLY A 201 -23.50 -1.25 -25.72
CA GLY A 201 -23.72 0.15 -26.04
C GLY A 201 -23.11 1.10 -25.00
N LEU A 202 -23.37 0.85 -23.71
CA LEU A 202 -22.80 1.64 -22.62
C LEU A 202 -21.28 1.45 -22.52
N SER A 203 -20.77 0.23 -22.73
CA SER A 203 -19.32 -0.03 -22.75
C SER A 203 -18.62 0.72 -23.87
N ALA A 204 -19.22 0.80 -25.06
CA ALA A 204 -18.67 1.55 -26.18
C ALA A 204 -18.66 3.07 -25.88
N LEU A 205 -19.74 3.61 -25.32
CA LEU A 205 -19.83 5.02 -24.94
C LEU A 205 -18.81 5.38 -23.85
N LEU A 206 -18.74 4.60 -22.78
CA LEU A 206 -17.79 4.83 -21.69
C LEU A 206 -16.34 4.56 -22.10
N GLY A 207 -16.09 3.56 -22.95
CA GLY A 207 -14.77 3.27 -23.51
C GLY A 207 -14.25 4.41 -24.39
N LEU A 208 -15.11 4.97 -25.25
CA LEU A 208 -14.78 6.18 -26.01
C LEU A 208 -14.52 7.38 -25.08
N GLY A 209 -15.35 7.56 -24.05
CA GLY A 209 -15.15 8.58 -23.02
C GLY A 209 -13.80 8.44 -22.33
N CYS A 210 -13.44 7.23 -21.90
CA CYS A 210 -12.14 6.92 -21.30
C CYS A 210 -11.00 7.24 -22.26
N TYR A 211 -11.09 6.82 -23.52
CA TYR A 211 -10.09 7.13 -24.54
C TYR A 211 -9.90 8.65 -24.74
N PHE A 212 -11.00 9.42 -24.84
CA PHE A 212 -10.92 10.88 -24.98
C PHE A 212 -10.34 11.55 -23.73
N ILE A 213 -10.75 11.13 -22.53
CA ILE A 213 -10.23 11.65 -21.26
C ILE A 213 -8.74 11.37 -21.15
N ILE A 214 -8.33 10.12 -21.38
CA ILE A 214 -6.93 9.70 -21.35
C ILE A 214 -6.12 10.48 -22.38
N ARG A 215 -6.59 10.55 -23.63
CA ARG A 215 -5.91 11.32 -24.68
C ARG A 215 -5.82 12.81 -24.35
N ARG A 216 -6.85 13.40 -23.73
CA ARG A 216 -6.88 14.81 -23.33
C ARG A 216 -5.94 15.09 -22.16
N ILE A 217 -5.99 14.27 -21.11
CA ILE A 217 -5.12 14.39 -19.94
C ILE A 217 -3.67 14.22 -20.35
N PHE A 218 -3.37 13.28 -21.26
CA PHE A 218 -2.02 12.92 -21.64
C PHE A 218 -1.55 13.43 -23.01
N ALA A 219 -2.30 14.33 -23.66
CA ALA A 219 -1.86 15.02 -24.88
C ALA A 219 -0.51 15.73 -24.69
N PHE A 220 -0.11 16.01 -23.44
CA PHE A 220 1.20 16.57 -23.10
C PHE A 220 2.38 15.63 -23.33
N ALA A 221 2.19 14.32 -23.14
CA ALA A 221 3.26 13.34 -23.31
C ALA A 221 3.53 13.06 -24.79
N PHE A 222 2.53 13.28 -25.65
CA PHE A 222 2.59 13.02 -27.10
C PHE A 222 2.80 14.28 -27.96
N SER A 223 2.80 15.49 -27.37
CA SER A 223 2.93 16.74 -28.16
C SER A 223 4.38 17.21 -28.27
N ARG A 224 4.86 17.21 -29.52
CA ARG A 224 6.12 17.76 -30.07
C ARG A 224 7.37 16.87 -29.97
N THR A 225 7.38 15.85 -30.83
CA THR A 225 8.62 15.37 -31.45
C THR A 225 8.72 16.05 -32.82
N ARG A 226 9.26 17.27 -32.87
CA ARG A 226 9.61 17.88 -34.16
C ARG A 226 10.97 18.55 -34.03
N ARG A 227 11.94 17.89 -34.67
CA ARG A 227 13.20 18.44 -35.19
C ARG A 227 14.02 19.25 -34.19
N GLU A 228 14.82 18.56 -33.39
CA GLU A 228 16.10 19.09 -32.88
C GLU A 228 16.99 17.88 -32.55
N GLU A 229 18.30 18.06 -32.74
CA GLU A 229 19.36 17.06 -32.64
C GLU A 229 19.34 16.33 -31.29
N GLU A 230 19.57 15.02 -31.32
CA GLU A 230 19.64 14.08 -30.19
C GLU A 230 18.59 14.26 -29.08
N ILE A 231 17.53 13.44 -29.12
CA ILE A 231 16.54 13.38 -28.04
C ILE A 231 17.25 13.10 -26.71
N SER A 232 17.24 14.08 -25.80
CA SER A 232 17.79 13.94 -24.45
C SER A 232 17.30 12.65 -23.77
N TYR A 233 18.18 11.96 -23.05
CA TYR A 233 17.88 10.72 -22.32
C TYR A 233 16.61 10.85 -21.44
N ILE A 234 16.42 12.02 -20.85
CA ILE A 234 15.27 12.43 -20.03
C ILE A 234 13.95 12.30 -20.80
N SER A 235 13.92 12.82 -22.03
CA SER A 235 12.74 12.79 -22.90
C SER A 235 12.44 11.37 -23.37
N ARG A 236 13.46 10.54 -23.63
CA ARG A 236 13.31 9.13 -24.01
C ARG A 236 12.67 8.31 -22.89
N LEU A 237 13.13 8.52 -21.67
CA LEU A 237 12.64 7.83 -20.50
C LEU A 237 11.21 8.22 -20.12
N SER A 238 10.90 9.52 -20.14
CA SER A 238 9.53 10.01 -19.94
C SER A 238 8.59 9.45 -21.01
N LEU A 239 9.02 9.43 -22.27
CA LEU A 239 8.26 8.84 -23.37
C LEU A 239 8.06 7.33 -23.17
N ALA A 240 9.08 6.59 -22.76
CA ALA A 240 8.99 5.15 -22.46
C ALA A 240 8.01 4.83 -21.32
N PHE A 241 8.06 5.61 -20.23
CA PHE A 241 7.15 5.45 -19.10
C PHE A 241 5.70 5.74 -19.52
N TRP A 242 5.43 6.90 -20.11
CA TRP A 242 4.08 7.32 -20.49
C TRP A 242 3.50 6.47 -21.63
N SER A 243 4.32 6.07 -22.60
CA SER A 243 3.88 5.17 -23.69
C SER A 243 3.58 3.74 -23.24
N THR A 244 4.04 3.36 -22.05
CA THR A 244 3.72 2.06 -21.43
C THR A 244 2.51 2.17 -20.50
N VAL A 245 2.56 3.07 -19.53
CA VAL A 245 1.56 3.15 -18.45
C VAL A 245 0.20 3.60 -18.95
N ILE A 246 0.15 4.67 -19.75
CA ILE A 246 -1.14 5.29 -20.14
C ILE A 246 -1.97 4.35 -21.02
N PRO A 247 -1.43 3.76 -22.11
CA PRO A 247 -2.22 2.87 -22.93
C PRO A 247 -2.64 1.63 -22.15
N SER A 248 -1.77 1.11 -21.27
CA SER A 248 -2.07 -0.09 -20.49
C SER A 248 -3.18 0.15 -19.47
N LEU A 249 -3.14 1.28 -18.76
CA LEU A 249 -4.24 1.73 -17.89
C LEU A 249 -5.52 1.98 -18.68
N GLY A 250 -5.42 2.54 -19.89
CA GLY A 250 -6.58 2.77 -20.75
C GLY A 250 -7.25 1.48 -21.20
N VAL A 251 -6.47 0.48 -21.62
CA VAL A 251 -6.99 -0.85 -21.96
C VAL A 251 -7.58 -1.53 -20.72
N ALA A 252 -6.87 -1.51 -19.59
CA ALA A 252 -7.36 -2.08 -18.33
C ALA A 252 -8.67 -1.45 -17.87
N ALA A 253 -8.77 -0.11 -17.87
CA ALA A 253 -9.98 0.60 -17.50
C ALA A 253 -11.14 0.30 -18.46
N SER A 254 -10.87 0.29 -19.78
CA SER A 254 -11.89 0.01 -20.79
C SER A 254 -12.44 -1.41 -20.64
N LEU A 255 -11.57 -2.40 -20.48
CA LEU A 255 -11.97 -3.80 -20.27
C LEU A 255 -12.63 -4.01 -18.90
N GLY A 256 -12.20 -3.29 -17.86
CA GLY A 256 -12.83 -3.30 -16.54
C GLY A 256 -14.25 -2.73 -16.56
N VAL A 257 -14.50 -1.67 -17.35
CA VAL A 257 -15.84 -1.13 -17.58
C VAL A 257 -16.71 -2.15 -18.33
N VAL A 258 -16.17 -2.79 -19.38
CA VAL A 258 -16.88 -3.85 -20.11
C VAL A 258 -17.26 -4.99 -19.17
N TYR A 259 -16.32 -5.48 -18.39
CA TYR A 259 -16.56 -6.54 -17.40
C TYR A 259 -17.64 -6.16 -16.39
N SER A 260 -17.53 -4.96 -15.80
CA SER A 260 -18.47 -4.49 -14.78
C SER A 260 -19.88 -4.31 -15.32
N LEU A 261 -20.03 -3.75 -16.52
CA LEU A 261 -21.35 -3.56 -17.14
C LEU A 261 -21.97 -4.90 -17.53
N PHE A 262 -21.20 -5.81 -18.14
CA PHE A 262 -21.71 -7.12 -18.51
C PHE A 262 -22.10 -7.95 -17.28
N SER A 263 -21.35 -7.82 -16.18
CA SER A 263 -21.72 -8.40 -14.89
C SER A 263 -23.00 -7.77 -14.33
N TYR A 264 -23.09 -6.43 -14.31
CA TYR A 264 -24.23 -5.70 -13.76
C TYR A 264 -25.54 -6.01 -14.49
N PHE A 265 -25.52 -6.09 -15.82
CA PHE A 265 -26.70 -6.43 -16.63
C PHE A 265 -26.99 -7.94 -16.68
N GLY A 266 -26.25 -8.77 -15.93
CA GLY A 266 -26.47 -10.21 -15.88
C GLY A 266 -26.25 -10.91 -17.23
N VAL A 267 -25.33 -10.39 -18.06
CA VAL A 267 -24.96 -10.98 -19.34
C VAL A 267 -24.14 -12.25 -19.12
N PHE A 268 -23.19 -12.20 -18.16
CA PHE A 268 -22.45 -13.39 -17.74
C PHE A 268 -23.29 -14.23 -16.79
N VAL A 269 -23.37 -15.54 -17.05
CA VAL A 269 -24.13 -16.50 -16.26
C VAL A 269 -23.22 -17.63 -15.76
N GLY A 270 -23.40 -18.02 -14.50
CA GLY A 270 -22.60 -19.06 -13.83
C GLY A 270 -21.10 -18.75 -13.87
N ASP A 271 -20.28 -19.76 -14.14
CA ASP A 271 -18.81 -19.63 -14.15
C ASP A 271 -18.24 -18.80 -15.32
N SER A 272 -19.11 -18.26 -16.19
CA SER A 272 -18.67 -17.44 -17.33
C SER A 272 -17.95 -16.18 -16.86
N LEU A 273 -18.31 -15.69 -15.68
CA LEU A 273 -17.73 -14.50 -15.06
C LEU A 273 -16.22 -14.70 -14.85
N SER A 274 -15.83 -15.80 -14.22
CA SER A 274 -14.43 -16.14 -13.92
C SER A 274 -13.60 -16.41 -15.18
N ILE A 275 -14.17 -17.04 -16.21
CA ILE A 275 -13.49 -17.29 -17.49
C ILE A 275 -13.20 -15.96 -18.21
N VAL A 276 -14.19 -15.07 -18.28
CA VAL A 276 -14.03 -13.78 -18.95
C VAL A 276 -13.07 -12.90 -18.16
N GLU A 277 -13.15 -12.86 -16.83
CA GLU A 277 -12.21 -12.15 -15.98
C GLU A 277 -10.77 -12.59 -16.25
N ALA A 278 -10.50 -13.90 -16.23
CA ALA A 278 -9.18 -14.46 -16.52
C ALA A 278 -8.69 -14.08 -17.93
N LEU A 279 -9.57 -14.08 -18.94
CA LEU A 279 -9.25 -13.66 -20.30
C LEU A 279 -8.90 -12.17 -20.38
N LEU A 280 -9.67 -11.30 -19.73
CA LEU A 280 -9.43 -9.86 -19.74
C LEU A 280 -8.12 -9.50 -19.05
N ILE A 281 -7.83 -10.10 -17.89
CA ILE A 281 -6.55 -9.95 -17.19
C ILE A 281 -5.40 -10.39 -18.09
N SER A 282 -5.57 -11.52 -18.79
CA SER A 282 -4.58 -12.05 -19.73
C SER A 282 -4.27 -11.07 -20.87
N ILE A 283 -5.31 -10.46 -21.47
CA ILE A 283 -5.16 -9.46 -22.54
C ILE A 283 -4.42 -8.23 -22.03
N VAL A 284 -4.80 -7.70 -20.87
CA VAL A 284 -4.16 -6.53 -20.26
C VAL A 284 -2.68 -6.81 -19.98
N ALA A 285 -2.37 -7.98 -19.43
CA ALA A 285 -1.00 -8.37 -19.08
C ALA A 285 -0.10 -8.51 -20.33
N VAL A 286 -0.57 -9.20 -21.39
CA VAL A 286 0.19 -9.30 -22.66
C VAL A 286 0.41 -7.90 -23.25
N PHE A 287 -0.64 -7.08 -23.27
CA PHE A 287 -0.55 -5.73 -23.81
C PHE A 287 0.46 -4.87 -23.03
N PHE A 288 0.43 -4.94 -21.70
CA PHE A 288 1.38 -4.24 -20.84
C PHE A 288 2.82 -4.69 -21.10
N ILE A 289 3.10 -5.99 -21.12
CA ILE A 289 4.45 -6.51 -21.35
C ILE A 289 4.95 -6.16 -22.75
N GLN A 290 4.09 -6.24 -23.77
CA GLN A 290 4.42 -5.81 -25.13
C GLN A 290 4.78 -4.32 -25.19
N ARG A 291 4.04 -3.47 -24.48
CA ARG A 291 4.32 -2.03 -24.39
C ARG A 291 5.63 -1.76 -23.67
N LEU A 292 5.85 -2.43 -22.54
CA LEU A 292 7.06 -2.33 -21.75
C LEU A 292 8.31 -2.74 -22.55
N ALA A 293 8.25 -3.88 -23.25
CA ALA A 293 9.34 -4.34 -24.11
C ALA A 293 9.62 -3.35 -25.26
N ASN A 294 8.58 -2.82 -25.90
CA ASN A 294 8.74 -1.79 -26.93
C ASN A 294 9.33 -0.49 -26.39
N ALA A 295 8.98 -0.09 -25.17
CA ALA A 295 9.49 1.12 -24.53
C ALA A 295 10.98 0.98 -24.15
N LEU A 296 11.42 -0.20 -23.73
CA LEU A 296 12.81 -0.47 -23.40
C LEU A 296 13.72 -0.55 -24.63
N PHE A 297 13.31 -1.33 -25.64
CA PHE A 297 14.16 -1.67 -26.79
C PHE A 297 13.93 -0.80 -28.03
N ALA A 298 12.76 -0.15 -28.14
CA ALA A 298 12.35 0.76 -29.21
C ALA A 298 12.72 0.30 -30.63
N PRO A 299 12.25 -0.87 -31.11
CA PRO A 299 12.69 -1.46 -32.38
C PRO A 299 12.36 -0.62 -33.63
N ALA A 300 11.35 0.25 -33.55
CA ALA A 300 10.93 1.14 -34.62
C ALA A 300 11.64 2.52 -34.61
N HIS A 301 12.15 2.95 -33.45
CA HIS A 301 12.76 4.26 -33.24
C HIS A 301 14.07 4.09 -32.46
N PRO A 302 15.19 3.77 -33.14
CA PRO A 302 16.48 3.51 -32.49
C PRO A 302 16.94 4.64 -31.57
N ASP A 303 16.64 5.88 -31.96
CA ASP A 303 17.02 7.09 -31.25
C ASP A 303 16.37 7.18 -29.86
N GLN A 304 15.22 6.53 -29.67
CA GLN A 304 14.40 6.58 -28.44
C GLN A 304 14.67 5.43 -27.46
N ARG A 305 15.60 4.52 -27.79
CA ARG A 305 15.86 3.33 -26.97
C ARG A 305 16.44 3.68 -25.60
N LEU A 306 16.02 2.96 -24.56
CA LEU A 306 16.59 3.06 -23.22
C LEU A 306 17.79 2.14 -23.04
N VAL A 307 17.73 0.96 -23.62
CA VAL A 307 18.84 0.00 -23.62
C VAL A 307 19.58 0.09 -24.96
N PRO A 308 20.89 0.39 -24.95
CA PRO A 308 21.68 0.56 -26.17
C PRO A 308 21.99 -0.81 -26.79
N VAL A 309 21.03 -1.37 -27.53
CA VAL A 309 21.19 -2.63 -28.26
C VAL A 309 21.19 -2.38 -29.78
N THR A 310 21.57 -3.36 -30.59
CA THR A 310 21.47 -3.26 -32.05
C THR A 310 20.01 -3.37 -32.52
N ASN A 311 19.70 -2.86 -33.71
CA ASN A 311 18.33 -2.90 -34.25
C ASN A 311 17.80 -4.32 -34.47
N GLY A 312 18.67 -5.24 -34.92
CA GLY A 312 18.32 -6.66 -35.05
C GLY A 312 18.02 -7.29 -33.69
N ALA A 313 18.89 -7.03 -32.71
CA ALA A 313 18.69 -7.52 -31.35
C ALA A 313 17.41 -6.97 -30.71
N ALA A 314 17.10 -5.69 -30.87
CA ALA A 314 15.87 -5.11 -30.30
C ALA A 314 14.59 -5.80 -30.78
N ARG A 315 14.48 -6.10 -32.08
CA ARG A 315 13.31 -6.81 -32.62
C ARG A 315 13.22 -8.23 -32.06
N ALA A 316 14.35 -8.94 -32.01
CA ALA A 316 14.42 -10.28 -31.45
C ALA A 316 14.05 -10.29 -29.95
N LEU A 317 14.60 -9.36 -29.15
CA LEU A 317 14.34 -9.27 -27.72
C LEU A 317 12.88 -8.91 -27.41
N VAL A 318 12.28 -8.00 -28.16
CA VAL A 318 10.84 -7.71 -28.04
C VAL A 318 10.02 -8.96 -28.35
N LEU A 319 10.29 -9.62 -29.47
CA LEU A 319 9.54 -10.82 -29.88
C LEU A 319 9.68 -11.95 -28.87
N LEU A 320 10.89 -12.23 -28.39
CA LEU A 320 11.15 -13.30 -27.40
C LEU A 320 10.50 -12.97 -26.05
N THR A 321 10.58 -11.71 -25.59
CA THR A 321 9.95 -11.28 -24.33
C THR A 321 8.44 -11.43 -24.39
N VAL A 322 7.83 -11.02 -25.51
CA VAL A 322 6.39 -11.12 -25.73
C VAL A 322 5.96 -12.58 -25.88
N ALA A 323 6.74 -13.40 -26.58
CA ALA A 323 6.48 -14.83 -26.69
C ALA A 323 6.48 -15.51 -25.31
N MET A 324 7.46 -15.19 -24.44
CA MET A 324 7.49 -15.71 -23.08
C MET A 324 6.26 -15.28 -22.27
N ALA A 325 5.86 -14.01 -22.39
CA ALA A 325 4.66 -13.49 -21.75
C ALA A 325 3.39 -14.19 -22.23
N VAL A 326 3.23 -14.37 -23.54
CA VAL A 326 2.07 -15.05 -24.14
C VAL A 326 2.00 -16.51 -23.68
N VAL A 327 3.12 -17.23 -23.67
CA VAL A 327 3.18 -18.63 -23.22
C VAL A 327 2.80 -18.74 -21.74
N HIS A 328 3.34 -17.86 -20.88
CA HIS A 328 3.00 -17.83 -19.46
C HIS A 328 1.52 -17.48 -19.24
N ILE A 329 1.01 -16.46 -19.92
CA ILE A 329 -0.37 -15.99 -19.76
C ILE A 329 -1.38 -17.00 -20.31
N LEU A 330 -1.06 -17.70 -21.40
CA LEU A 330 -1.86 -18.82 -21.89
C LEU A 330 -1.84 -19.99 -20.89
N ASP A 331 -0.71 -20.23 -20.22
CA ASP A 331 -0.65 -21.20 -19.14
C ASP A 331 -1.51 -20.80 -17.93
N PHE A 332 -1.51 -19.53 -17.55
CA PHE A 332 -2.42 -19.01 -16.54
C PHE A 332 -3.89 -19.18 -16.95
N PHE A 333 -4.25 -18.72 -18.15
CA PHE A 333 -5.63 -18.74 -18.64
C PHE A 333 -6.20 -20.16 -18.74
N LEU A 334 -5.53 -21.10 -19.43
CA LEU A 334 -6.08 -22.45 -19.48
C LEU A 334 -6.02 -23.14 -18.10
N GLY A 335 -5.14 -22.72 -17.19
CA GLY A 335 -5.16 -23.25 -15.81
C GLY A 335 -6.46 -22.93 -15.11
N ARG A 336 -6.93 -21.67 -15.23
CA ARG A 336 -8.24 -21.23 -14.73
C ARG A 336 -9.40 -21.96 -15.40
N LEU A 337 -9.30 -22.18 -16.71
CA LEU A 337 -10.30 -22.91 -17.46
C LEU A 337 -10.40 -24.37 -16.99
N ASN A 338 -9.27 -25.03 -16.75
CA ASN A 338 -9.20 -26.40 -16.25
C ASN A 338 -9.79 -26.54 -14.84
N GLU A 339 -9.54 -25.58 -13.95
CA GLU A 339 -10.14 -25.53 -12.61
C GLU A 339 -11.67 -25.52 -12.70
N ILE A 340 -12.23 -24.71 -13.62
CA ILE A 340 -13.67 -24.57 -13.81
C ILE A 340 -14.29 -25.81 -14.47
N LEU A 341 -13.59 -26.41 -15.43
CA LEU A 341 -14.06 -27.62 -16.13
C LEU A 341 -13.80 -28.92 -15.34
N SER A 342 -13.20 -28.83 -14.15
CA SER A 342 -12.78 -30.00 -13.35
C SER A 342 -11.92 -30.98 -14.15
N SER A 343 -10.99 -30.44 -14.95
CA SER A 343 -10.15 -31.23 -15.85
C SER A 343 -9.19 -32.16 -15.09
N PRO A 344 -8.82 -33.32 -15.67
CA PRO A 344 -7.89 -34.25 -15.04
C PRO A 344 -6.53 -33.61 -14.73
N LEU A 345 -5.96 -33.95 -13.57
CA LEU A 345 -4.65 -33.43 -13.13
C LEU A 345 -3.53 -33.68 -14.15
N SER A 346 -3.57 -34.83 -14.85
CA SER A 346 -2.58 -35.19 -15.88
C SER A 346 -2.48 -34.18 -17.01
N LEU A 347 -3.60 -33.56 -17.40
CA LEU A 347 -3.62 -32.56 -18.46
C LEU A 347 -3.06 -31.22 -18.01
N THR A 348 -3.39 -30.79 -16.79
CA THR A 348 -2.81 -29.59 -16.17
C THR A 348 -1.29 -29.75 -16.06
N VAL A 349 -0.83 -30.93 -15.65
CA VAL A 349 0.59 -31.27 -15.55
C VAL A 349 1.27 -31.22 -16.92
N ALA A 350 0.72 -31.89 -17.93
CA ALA A 350 1.28 -31.92 -19.29
C ALA A 350 1.41 -30.52 -19.89
N LYS A 351 0.34 -29.72 -19.81
CA LYS A 351 0.30 -28.36 -20.32
C LYS A 351 1.33 -27.46 -19.63
N SER A 352 1.39 -27.50 -18.30
CA SER A 352 2.35 -26.68 -17.54
C SER A 352 3.79 -27.10 -17.80
N MET A 353 4.06 -28.39 -18.03
CA MET A 353 5.36 -28.88 -18.46
C MET A 353 5.76 -28.29 -19.83
N VAL A 354 4.87 -28.35 -20.83
CA VAL A 354 5.11 -27.76 -22.16
C VAL A 354 5.36 -26.26 -22.08
N SER A 355 4.53 -25.52 -21.32
CA SER A 355 4.69 -24.09 -21.14
C SER A 355 6.04 -23.73 -20.49
N SER A 356 6.40 -24.42 -19.40
CA SER A 356 7.66 -24.18 -18.67
C SER A 356 8.90 -24.46 -19.52
N LEU A 357 8.88 -25.56 -20.29
CA LEU A 357 9.96 -25.90 -21.22
C LEU A 357 10.05 -24.89 -22.37
N THR A 358 8.91 -24.42 -22.88
CA THR A 358 8.87 -23.39 -23.93
C THR A 358 9.43 -22.07 -23.43
N VAL A 359 9.06 -21.62 -22.22
CA VAL A 359 9.64 -20.41 -21.60
C VAL A 359 11.15 -20.58 -21.43
N SER A 360 11.61 -21.74 -20.96
CA SER A 360 13.04 -22.02 -20.79
C SER A 360 13.80 -21.99 -22.12
N LEU A 361 13.23 -22.55 -23.18
CA LEU A 361 13.79 -22.48 -24.53
C LEU A 361 13.89 -21.03 -25.02
N LEU A 362 12.82 -20.24 -24.82
CA LEU A 362 12.81 -18.82 -25.19
C LEU A 362 13.86 -18.01 -24.39
N MET A 363 14.08 -18.34 -23.12
CA MET A 363 15.16 -17.75 -22.32
C MET A 363 16.54 -18.06 -22.89
N VAL A 364 16.78 -19.31 -23.32
CA VAL A 364 18.04 -19.68 -24.00
C VAL A 364 18.19 -18.90 -25.30
N LEU A 365 17.11 -18.74 -26.08
CA LEU A 365 17.12 -17.93 -27.30
C LEU A 365 17.45 -16.45 -27.03
N VAL A 366 17.00 -15.88 -25.91
CA VAL A 366 17.37 -14.50 -25.50
C VAL A 366 18.87 -14.37 -25.30
N VAL A 367 19.50 -15.37 -24.69
CA VAL A 367 20.95 -15.39 -24.44
C VAL A 367 21.76 -15.51 -25.74
N LEU A 368 21.22 -16.17 -26.76
CA LEU A 368 21.86 -16.31 -28.08
C LEU A 368 21.79 -15.02 -28.92
N VAL A 369 20.90 -14.08 -28.56
CA VAL A 369 20.89 -12.75 -29.19
C VAL A 369 22.20 -12.03 -28.85
N LYS A 370 22.80 -11.38 -29.84
CA LYS A 370 23.99 -10.52 -29.68
C LYS A 370 23.58 -9.05 -29.60
N PRO A 371 23.33 -8.51 -28.39
CA PRO A 371 22.72 -7.20 -28.21
C PRO A 371 23.63 -6.04 -28.58
N PHE A 372 24.94 -6.15 -28.38
CA PHE A 372 25.86 -5.03 -28.54
C PHE A 372 26.69 -5.16 -29.82
N ARG A 373 27.30 -4.04 -30.24
CA ARG A 373 28.30 -4.01 -31.31
C ARG A 373 29.51 -3.28 -30.80
N ASP A 374 30.68 -3.83 -31.09
CA ASP A 374 31.94 -3.17 -30.83
C ASP A 374 32.07 -1.91 -31.69
N GLU A 375 32.43 -0.77 -31.08
CA GLU A 375 32.50 0.53 -31.76
C GLU A 375 33.70 0.58 -32.73
N GLU A 376 34.80 -0.11 -32.41
CA GLU A 376 36.00 -0.12 -33.26
C GLU A 376 35.96 -1.20 -34.34
N SER A 377 35.56 -2.44 -34.02
CA SER A 377 35.57 -3.55 -34.99
C SER A 377 34.23 -3.84 -35.68
N GLY A 378 33.13 -3.24 -35.21
CA GLY A 378 31.77 -3.49 -35.73
C GLY A 378 31.23 -4.90 -35.47
N LYS A 379 31.99 -5.76 -34.76
CA LYS A 379 31.61 -7.15 -34.48
C LYS A 379 30.47 -7.22 -33.46
N PRO A 380 29.53 -8.18 -33.62
CA PRO A 380 28.46 -8.37 -32.66
C PRO A 380 28.99 -9.00 -31.37
N LEU A 381 28.66 -8.37 -30.23
CA LEU A 381 29.08 -8.77 -28.90
C LEU A 381 27.95 -9.53 -28.18
N ASP A 382 28.35 -10.55 -27.42
CA ASP A 382 27.45 -11.34 -26.57
C ASP A 382 27.00 -10.54 -25.33
N TRP A 383 25.99 -11.05 -24.63
CA TRP A 383 25.62 -10.54 -23.31
C TRP A 383 26.79 -10.61 -22.32
N PRO A 384 26.95 -9.61 -21.43
CA PRO A 384 27.87 -9.69 -20.31
C PRO A 384 27.64 -10.95 -19.48
N ILE A 385 28.73 -11.53 -18.97
CA ILE A 385 28.70 -12.82 -18.24
C ILE A 385 27.72 -12.77 -17.06
N TRP A 386 27.64 -11.64 -16.36
CA TRP A 386 26.74 -11.43 -15.22
C TRP A 386 25.25 -11.40 -15.57
N ILE A 387 24.87 -11.20 -16.84
CA ILE A 387 23.48 -11.37 -17.33
C ILE A 387 23.30 -12.77 -17.91
N ARG A 388 24.26 -13.21 -18.74
CA ARG A 388 24.20 -14.46 -19.48
C ARG A 388 24.12 -15.68 -18.56
N VAL A 389 25.01 -15.78 -17.57
CA VAL A 389 25.12 -16.97 -16.71
C VAL A 389 23.86 -17.17 -15.88
N PRO A 390 23.31 -16.14 -15.18
CA PRO A 390 22.06 -16.32 -14.43
C PRO A 390 20.87 -16.77 -15.30
N ILE A 391 20.70 -16.23 -16.52
CA ILE A 391 19.59 -16.63 -17.40
C ILE A 391 19.74 -18.11 -17.81
N ILE A 392 20.96 -18.56 -18.15
CA ILE A 392 21.22 -19.96 -18.49
C ILE A 392 20.96 -20.87 -17.27
N LEU A 393 21.43 -20.49 -16.09
CA LEU A 393 21.22 -21.27 -14.87
C LEU A 393 19.73 -21.38 -14.52
N LEU A 394 18.97 -20.28 -14.65
CA LEU A 394 17.53 -20.27 -14.43
C LEU A 394 16.79 -21.15 -15.45
N ALA A 395 17.14 -21.04 -16.74
CA ALA A 395 16.56 -21.92 -17.77
C ALA A 395 16.89 -23.39 -17.51
N GLY A 396 18.14 -23.69 -17.16
CA GLY A 396 18.59 -25.04 -16.80
C GLY A 396 17.88 -25.58 -15.56
N PHE A 397 17.65 -24.75 -14.55
CA PHE A 397 16.89 -25.10 -13.34
C PHE A 397 15.44 -25.46 -13.66
N VAL A 398 14.74 -24.65 -14.47
CA VAL A 398 13.36 -24.94 -14.88
C VAL A 398 13.28 -26.26 -15.67
N ILE A 399 14.20 -26.47 -16.61
CA ILE A 399 14.28 -27.72 -17.38
C ILE A 399 14.55 -28.91 -16.45
N GLY A 400 15.53 -28.79 -15.55
CA GLY A 400 15.89 -29.84 -14.59
C GLY A 400 14.74 -30.21 -13.65
N ALA A 401 14.03 -29.20 -13.14
CA ALA A 401 12.84 -29.41 -12.30
C ALA A 401 11.72 -30.12 -13.07
N ALA A 402 11.44 -29.71 -14.32
CA ALA A 402 10.42 -30.32 -15.16
C ALA A 402 10.74 -31.79 -15.48
N VAL A 403 11.96 -32.08 -15.91
CA VAL A 403 12.41 -33.44 -16.25
C VAL A 403 12.44 -34.36 -15.03
N SER A 404 12.75 -33.83 -13.84
CA SER A 404 12.78 -34.60 -12.59
C SER A 404 11.39 -34.92 -12.02
N GLY A 405 10.33 -34.37 -12.61
CA GLY A 405 8.94 -34.55 -12.19
C GLY A 405 8.40 -33.48 -11.23
N TYR A 406 9.18 -32.44 -10.90
CA TYR A 406 8.75 -31.30 -10.09
C TYR A 406 8.09 -30.22 -10.95
N ILE A 407 6.95 -30.56 -11.54
CA ILE A 407 6.28 -29.73 -12.56
C ILE A 407 5.70 -28.45 -11.95
N GLY A 408 5.22 -28.51 -10.70
CA GLY A 408 4.80 -27.32 -9.94
C GLY A 408 5.94 -26.31 -9.78
N LEU A 409 7.12 -26.77 -9.35
CA LEU A 409 8.33 -25.95 -9.22
C LEU A 409 8.79 -25.36 -10.55
N ALA A 410 8.80 -26.15 -11.63
CA ALA A 410 9.17 -25.67 -12.97
C ALA A 410 8.22 -24.56 -13.46
N ARG A 411 6.90 -24.80 -13.34
CA ARG A 411 5.85 -23.84 -13.69
C ARG A 411 5.97 -22.55 -12.90
N PHE A 412 6.10 -22.67 -11.58
CA PHE A 412 6.26 -21.52 -10.70
C PHE A 412 7.49 -20.72 -11.07
N SER A 413 8.64 -21.38 -11.26
CA SER A 413 9.90 -20.71 -11.60
C SER A 413 9.82 -19.98 -12.95
N ALA A 414 9.26 -20.63 -13.98
CA ALA A 414 9.02 -19.99 -15.28
C ALA A 414 8.12 -18.75 -15.15
N ALA A 415 7.03 -18.86 -14.38
CA ALA A 415 6.13 -17.75 -14.10
C ALA A 415 6.85 -16.60 -13.36
N GLN A 416 7.61 -16.91 -12.31
CA GLN A 416 8.34 -15.92 -11.52
C GLN A 416 9.37 -15.16 -12.37
N ILE A 417 10.08 -15.84 -13.26
CA ILE A 417 11.06 -15.20 -14.14
C ILE A 417 10.36 -14.20 -15.07
N VAL A 418 9.24 -14.57 -15.70
CA VAL A 418 8.51 -13.70 -16.62
C VAL A 418 7.87 -12.50 -15.89
N VAL A 419 7.16 -12.74 -14.79
CA VAL A 419 6.43 -11.68 -14.08
C VAL A 419 7.38 -10.78 -13.29
N THR A 420 8.34 -11.35 -12.56
CA THR A 420 9.30 -10.56 -11.77
C THR A 420 10.19 -9.71 -12.68
N SER A 421 10.61 -10.22 -13.84
CA SER A 421 11.38 -9.39 -14.79
C SER A 421 10.58 -8.21 -15.34
N ALA A 422 9.28 -8.38 -15.59
CA ALA A 422 8.40 -7.27 -15.99
C ALA A 422 8.21 -6.23 -14.86
N ILE A 423 8.06 -6.69 -13.60
CA ILE A 423 7.98 -5.80 -12.44
C ILE A 423 9.30 -5.04 -12.26
N LEU A 424 10.44 -5.74 -12.28
CA LEU A 424 11.78 -5.13 -12.16
C LEU A 424 12.08 -4.16 -13.30
N ALA A 425 11.68 -4.47 -14.53
CA ALA A 425 11.79 -3.56 -15.66
C ALA A 425 10.96 -2.28 -15.45
N THR A 426 9.76 -2.41 -14.92
CA THR A 426 8.90 -1.26 -14.57
C THR A 426 9.50 -0.43 -13.45
N MET A 427 10.01 -1.09 -12.39
CA MET A 427 10.72 -0.43 -11.30
C MET A 427 11.97 0.29 -11.80
N TYR A 428 12.75 -0.32 -12.70
CA TYR A 428 13.92 0.29 -13.32
C TYR A 428 13.57 1.57 -14.07
N ILE A 429 12.52 1.57 -14.90
CA ILE A 429 12.03 2.79 -15.57
C ILE A 429 11.64 3.85 -14.53
N GLY A 430 10.98 3.43 -13.44
CA GLY A 430 10.61 4.33 -12.35
C GLY A 430 11.81 4.95 -11.62
N VAL A 431 12.82 4.15 -11.26
CA VAL A 431 14.06 4.62 -10.63
C VAL A 431 14.82 5.55 -11.57
N GLN A 432 14.98 5.18 -12.84
CA GLN A 432 15.60 6.07 -13.81
C GLN A 432 14.82 7.39 -13.90
N SER A 433 13.48 7.35 -13.83
CA SER A 433 12.65 8.55 -13.92
C SER A 433 12.87 9.47 -12.71
N GLY A 434 13.04 8.90 -11.53
CA GLY A 434 13.45 9.65 -10.33
C GLY A 434 14.85 10.25 -10.48
N GLN A 435 15.84 9.49 -10.99
CA GLN A 435 17.21 9.99 -11.17
C GLN A 435 17.24 11.20 -12.12
N VAL A 436 16.47 11.11 -13.20
CA VAL A 436 16.28 12.20 -14.16
C VAL A 436 15.66 13.44 -13.51
N LEU A 437 14.65 13.28 -12.66
CA LEU A 437 14.03 14.40 -11.94
C LEU A 437 14.98 15.06 -10.92
N ALA A 438 15.91 14.29 -10.35
CA ALA A 438 16.92 14.78 -9.40
C ALA A 438 18.09 15.50 -10.08
N SER A 439 18.34 15.24 -11.36
CA SER A 439 19.44 15.88 -12.11
C SER A 439 19.20 17.38 -12.32
N GLU A 440 20.28 18.17 -12.32
CA GLU A 440 20.22 19.62 -12.55
C GLU A 440 19.63 19.91 -13.95
N GLY A 441 18.61 20.76 -14.02
CA GLY A 441 17.88 21.02 -15.26
C GLY A 441 16.93 19.90 -15.68
N GLY A 442 16.79 18.81 -14.89
CA GLY A 442 15.95 17.66 -15.20
C GLY A 442 14.46 17.99 -15.24
N LEU A 443 13.92 18.57 -14.16
CA LEU A 443 12.52 19.03 -14.15
C LEU A 443 12.30 20.22 -15.10
N PRO A 444 13.14 21.28 -15.11
CA PRO A 444 12.99 22.42 -16.02
C PRO A 444 12.90 22.04 -17.50
N SER A 445 13.72 21.08 -17.95
CA SER A 445 13.74 20.60 -19.34
C SER A 445 12.59 19.65 -19.69
N SER A 446 11.91 19.08 -18.69
CA SER A 446 10.77 18.19 -18.91
C SER A 446 9.54 18.93 -19.45
N SER A 447 8.70 18.23 -20.22
CA SER A 447 7.41 18.75 -20.71
C SER A 447 6.48 19.26 -19.61
N PHE A 448 6.60 18.70 -18.41
CA PHE A 448 5.84 19.12 -17.24
C PHE A 448 6.41 20.40 -16.61
N GLY A 449 7.73 20.47 -16.38
CA GLY A 449 8.38 21.64 -15.81
C GLY A 449 8.27 22.88 -16.70
N MET A 450 8.40 22.74 -18.02
CA MET A 450 8.19 23.85 -18.97
C MET A 450 6.79 24.50 -18.85
N ARG A 451 5.76 23.72 -18.53
CA ARG A 451 4.41 24.25 -18.32
C ARG A 451 4.23 24.87 -16.96
N LEU A 452 4.82 24.27 -15.92
CA LEU A 452 4.80 24.85 -14.58
C LEU A 452 5.48 26.22 -14.59
N ARG A 453 6.61 26.32 -15.30
CA ARG A 453 7.29 27.58 -15.63
C ARG A 453 6.36 28.57 -16.33
N LYS A 454 5.70 28.17 -17.43
CA LYS A 454 4.80 29.05 -18.20
C LYS A 454 3.54 29.48 -17.44
N ARG A 455 2.98 28.61 -16.60
CA ARG A 455 1.71 28.84 -15.92
C ARG A 455 1.87 29.61 -14.61
N PHE A 456 2.96 29.36 -13.87
CA PHE A 456 3.17 29.91 -12.54
C PHE A 456 4.41 30.82 -12.44
N SER A 457 5.13 31.06 -13.55
CA SER A 457 6.35 31.91 -13.59
C SER A 457 7.41 31.52 -12.55
N ILE A 458 7.55 30.22 -12.29
CA ILE A 458 8.49 29.66 -11.31
C ILE A 458 9.91 29.70 -11.88
N SER A 459 10.89 30.04 -11.05
CA SER A 459 12.32 30.05 -11.41
C SER A 459 12.87 28.65 -11.65
N ASP A 460 13.89 28.52 -12.51
CA ASP A 460 14.51 27.22 -12.80
C ASP A 460 15.12 26.59 -11.53
N ALA A 461 15.71 27.39 -10.64
CA ALA A 461 16.22 26.92 -9.34
C ALA A 461 15.12 26.33 -8.44
N THR A 462 13.92 26.93 -8.42
CA THR A 462 12.78 26.38 -7.67
C THR A 462 12.25 25.10 -8.32
N LEU A 463 12.27 25.01 -9.66
CA LEU A 463 11.90 23.80 -10.39
C LEU A 463 12.89 22.66 -10.14
N ASP A 464 14.19 22.94 -10.05
CA ASP A 464 15.19 21.93 -9.69
C ASP A 464 14.99 21.42 -8.25
N GLN A 465 14.71 22.30 -7.30
CA GLN A 465 14.36 21.90 -5.93
C GLN A 465 13.08 21.03 -5.89
N LEU A 466 12.08 21.37 -6.69
CA LEU A 466 10.86 20.56 -6.83
C LEU A 466 11.15 19.23 -7.54
N GLY A 467 12.06 19.20 -8.50
CA GLY A 467 12.51 17.99 -9.20
C GLY A 467 13.16 17.01 -8.25
N LEU A 468 14.06 17.51 -7.39
CA LEU A 468 14.67 16.73 -6.33
C LEU A 468 13.63 16.18 -5.36
N ALA A 469 12.68 16.99 -4.87
CA ALA A 469 11.61 16.51 -3.99
C ALA A 469 10.72 15.45 -4.67
N LEU A 470 10.37 15.67 -5.95
CA LEU A 470 9.58 14.73 -6.74
C LEU A 470 10.34 13.41 -6.99
N SER A 471 11.66 13.44 -7.11
CA SER A 471 12.48 12.24 -7.28
C SER A 471 12.34 11.28 -6.09
N PHE A 472 12.38 11.80 -4.86
CA PHE A 472 12.16 11.01 -3.65
C PHE A 472 10.74 10.44 -3.62
N ALA A 473 9.74 11.22 -4.04
CA ALA A 473 8.37 10.72 -4.16
C ALA A 473 8.27 9.59 -5.19
N VAL A 474 8.92 9.71 -6.35
CA VAL A 474 8.96 8.65 -7.37
C VAL A 474 9.64 7.39 -6.83
N TYR A 475 10.79 7.51 -6.15
CA TYR A 475 11.44 6.36 -5.51
C TYR A 475 10.54 5.71 -4.45
N GLY A 476 9.89 6.52 -3.62
CA GLY A 476 8.93 6.05 -2.63
C GLY A 476 7.79 5.26 -3.29
N VAL A 477 7.21 5.78 -4.36
CA VAL A 477 6.15 5.09 -5.12
C VAL A 477 6.65 3.79 -5.75
N VAL A 478 7.85 3.80 -6.35
CA VAL A 478 8.44 2.60 -6.97
C VAL A 478 8.67 1.50 -5.94
N VAL A 479 9.18 1.84 -4.75
CA VAL A 479 9.39 0.86 -3.67
C VAL A 479 8.06 0.41 -3.07
N LEU A 480 7.16 1.35 -2.75
CA LEU A 480 5.88 1.08 -2.10
C LEU A 480 4.93 0.28 -2.98
N ILE A 481 5.04 0.37 -4.31
CA ILE A 481 4.25 -0.45 -5.23
C ILE A 481 5.04 -1.70 -5.65
N GLY A 482 6.29 -1.54 -6.06
CA GLY A 482 7.10 -2.63 -6.63
C GLY A 482 7.39 -3.76 -5.65
N VAL A 483 7.77 -3.43 -4.40
CA VAL A 483 8.10 -4.46 -3.40
C VAL A 483 6.86 -5.27 -3.01
N PRO A 484 5.70 -4.66 -2.68
CA PRO A 484 4.47 -5.42 -2.47
C PRO A 484 4.04 -6.27 -3.66
N LEU A 485 4.18 -5.78 -4.90
CA LEU A 485 3.86 -6.58 -6.08
C LEU A 485 4.75 -7.82 -6.19
N ILE A 486 6.06 -7.70 -5.94
CA ILE A 486 6.96 -8.85 -5.90
C ILE A 486 6.55 -9.79 -4.76
N ALA A 487 6.30 -9.28 -3.55
CA ALA A 487 5.89 -10.11 -2.42
C ALA A 487 4.60 -10.89 -2.73
N LEU A 488 3.56 -10.22 -3.26
CA LEU A 488 2.31 -10.86 -3.68
C LEU A 488 2.57 -11.97 -4.71
N GLN A 489 3.43 -11.68 -5.69
CA GLN A 489 3.79 -12.63 -6.72
C GLN A 489 4.51 -13.88 -6.17
N TRP A 490 5.25 -13.75 -5.06
CA TRP A 490 5.94 -14.83 -4.38
C TRP A 490 5.08 -15.59 -3.37
N GLY A 491 3.77 -15.29 -3.29
CA GLY A 491 2.81 -16.00 -2.44
C GLY A 491 2.55 -15.34 -1.08
N PHE A 492 3.09 -14.14 -0.83
CA PHE A 492 2.68 -13.35 0.33
C PHE A 492 1.28 -12.78 0.12
N ASN A 493 0.54 -12.56 1.21
CA ASN A 493 -0.80 -11.98 1.12
C ASN A 493 -0.76 -10.47 1.32
N TRP A 494 -1.76 -9.78 0.76
CA TRP A 494 -1.93 -8.33 0.94
C TRP A 494 -1.98 -7.92 2.42
N ILE A 495 -2.64 -8.72 3.26
CA ILE A 495 -2.77 -8.45 4.70
C ILE A 495 -1.42 -8.61 5.42
N ASP A 496 -0.64 -9.63 5.08
CA ASP A 496 0.70 -9.82 5.66
C ASP A 496 1.60 -8.63 5.31
N ILE A 497 1.59 -8.23 4.04
CA ILE A 497 2.36 -7.10 3.53
C ILE A 497 1.90 -5.78 4.17
N SER A 498 0.59 -5.54 4.26
CA SER A 498 0.06 -4.31 4.84
C SER A 498 0.30 -4.23 6.34
N SER A 499 0.26 -5.37 7.06
CA SER A 499 0.61 -5.43 8.48
C SER A 499 2.10 -5.14 8.72
N TRP A 500 2.99 -5.67 7.89
CA TRP A 500 4.43 -5.36 7.95
C TRP A 500 4.70 -3.90 7.64
N LEU A 501 4.09 -3.37 6.57
CA LEU A 501 4.19 -1.96 6.21
C LEU A 501 3.68 -1.05 7.35
N TYR A 502 2.55 -1.40 7.96
CA TYR A 502 1.99 -0.67 9.10
C TYR A 502 2.96 -0.69 10.29
N ARG A 503 3.55 -1.85 10.62
CA ARG A 503 4.55 -1.96 11.70
C ARG A 503 5.78 -1.10 11.42
N ILE A 504 6.31 -1.10 10.19
CA ILE A 504 7.44 -0.24 9.80
C ILE A 504 7.08 1.25 9.92
N LEU A 505 5.86 1.63 9.53
CA LEU A 505 5.43 3.03 9.58
C LEU A 505 5.10 3.51 11.01
N THR A 506 4.71 2.62 11.91
CA THR A 506 4.16 2.99 13.23
C THR A 506 4.98 2.57 14.45
N ASP A 507 5.72 1.46 14.42
CA ASP A 507 6.43 0.93 15.60
C ASP A 507 7.84 0.40 15.26
N ILE A 508 8.79 1.32 15.03
CA ILE A 508 10.23 0.97 14.94
C ILE A 508 10.83 1.09 16.34
N ARG A 509 11.05 -0.05 17.00
CA ARG A 509 11.69 -0.09 18.33
C ARG A 509 13.21 -0.12 18.20
N ILE A 510 13.89 0.87 18.77
CA ILE A 510 15.35 0.88 18.97
C ILE A 510 15.60 0.94 20.48
N GLY A 511 15.92 -0.21 21.09
CA GLY A 511 16.03 -0.32 22.55
C GLY A 511 14.68 -0.08 23.24
N SER A 512 14.62 0.86 24.19
CA SER A 512 13.41 1.26 24.91
C SER A 512 12.62 2.39 24.22
N ILE A 513 13.07 2.87 23.06
CA ILE A 513 12.45 3.99 22.35
C ILE A 513 11.69 3.44 21.14
N SER A 514 10.38 3.65 21.11
CA SER A 514 9.54 3.40 19.93
C SER A 514 9.49 4.66 19.07
N ILE A 515 10.06 4.60 17.87
CA ILE A 515 10.03 5.69 16.91
C ILE A 515 9.04 5.32 15.81
N SER A 516 8.07 6.19 15.55
CA SER A 516 7.13 6.01 14.44
C SER A 516 7.56 6.86 13.25
N LEU A 517 7.71 6.26 12.07
CA LEU A 517 8.05 6.97 10.84
C LEU A 517 6.95 7.97 10.47
N LEU A 518 5.69 7.57 10.70
CA LEU A 518 4.52 8.40 10.52
C LEU A 518 4.49 9.57 11.51
N GLY A 519 4.86 9.34 12.78
CA GLY A 519 5.03 10.40 13.76
C GLY A 519 6.13 11.38 13.36
N ILE A 520 7.29 10.91 12.88
CA ILE A 520 8.35 11.80 12.38
C ILE A 520 7.82 12.70 11.25
N LEU A 521 7.16 12.12 10.24
CA LEU A 521 6.59 12.90 9.13
C LEU A 521 5.55 13.92 9.61
N PHE A 522 4.69 13.51 10.54
CA PHE A 522 3.71 14.40 11.16
C PHE A 522 4.39 15.53 11.95
N GLY A 523 5.42 15.20 12.73
CA GLY A 523 6.26 16.15 13.45
C GLY A 523 6.95 17.15 12.52
N ILE A 524 7.51 16.71 11.39
CA ILE A 524 8.06 17.59 10.35
C ILE A 524 6.96 18.53 9.81
N GLY A 525 5.77 18.01 9.52
CA GLY A 525 4.63 18.81 9.08
C GLY A 525 4.22 19.87 10.10
N VAL A 526 4.13 19.48 11.37
CA VAL A 526 3.85 20.38 12.51
C VAL A 526 4.95 21.43 12.66
N PHE A 527 6.22 21.06 12.52
CA PHE A 527 7.35 22.00 12.56
C PHE A 527 7.26 23.04 11.44
N ILE A 528 7.04 22.60 10.19
CA ILE A 528 6.89 23.50 9.04
C ILE A 528 5.72 24.47 9.28
N LEU A 529 4.58 23.95 9.75
CA LEU A 529 3.42 24.79 10.07
C LEU A 529 3.74 25.80 11.17
N GLY A 530 4.32 25.36 12.29
CA GLY A 530 4.72 26.22 13.41
C GLY A 530 5.74 27.29 13.00
N PHE A 531 6.70 26.93 12.14
CA PHE A 531 7.67 27.85 11.56
C PHE A 531 7.00 28.91 10.67
N LEU A 532 6.07 28.49 9.79
CA LEU A 532 5.32 29.40 8.94
C LEU A 532 4.45 30.36 9.76
N LEU A 533 3.78 29.85 10.80
CA LEU A 533 2.99 30.65 11.74
C LEU A 533 3.87 31.66 12.47
N THR A 534 5.01 31.23 13.00
CA THR A 534 5.99 32.11 13.67
C THR A 534 6.44 33.23 12.73
N ARG A 535 6.82 32.91 11.49
CA ARG A 535 7.20 33.93 10.49
C ARG A 535 6.06 34.86 10.11
N ARG A 536 4.81 34.39 10.11
CA ARG A 536 3.63 35.23 9.85
C ARG A 536 3.37 36.17 11.02
N PHE A 537 3.45 35.65 12.25
CA PHE A 537 3.32 36.42 13.47
C PHE A 537 4.40 37.48 13.59
N GLN A 538 5.68 37.14 13.35
CA GLN A 538 6.77 38.13 13.34
C GLN A 538 6.52 39.25 12.34
N ARG A 539 6.06 38.93 11.12
CA ARG A 539 5.74 39.96 10.11
C ARG A 539 4.58 40.85 10.53
N TRP A 540 3.53 40.27 11.10
CA TRP A 540 2.39 41.03 11.62
C TRP A 540 2.81 41.93 12.79
N LEU A 541 3.54 41.39 13.76
CA LEU A 541 4.02 42.12 14.94
C LEU A 541 4.91 43.30 14.54
N ASP A 542 5.81 43.06 13.59
CA ASP A 542 6.74 44.06 13.06
C ASP A 542 6.00 45.16 12.29
N GLY A 543 5.09 44.81 11.38
CA GLY A 543 4.43 45.75 10.47
C GLY A 543 3.17 46.44 11.02
N SER A 544 2.44 45.80 11.92
CA SER A 544 1.16 46.32 12.43
C SER A 544 1.26 46.90 13.84
N VAL A 545 1.99 46.26 14.74
CA VAL A 545 2.08 46.67 16.15
C VAL A 545 3.27 47.61 16.33
N MET A 546 4.50 47.13 16.10
CA MET A 546 5.71 47.90 16.40
C MET A 546 5.87 49.14 15.51
N ALA A 547 5.45 49.07 14.25
CA ALA A 547 5.48 50.21 13.34
C ALA A 547 4.54 51.36 13.77
N ARG A 548 3.46 51.06 14.49
CA ARG A 548 2.51 52.07 14.98
C ARG A 548 2.90 52.65 16.35
N SER A 549 3.66 51.90 17.15
CA SER A 549 4.04 52.25 18.53
C SER A 549 5.31 53.10 18.68
N ARG A 550 5.91 53.61 17.58
CA ARG A 550 7.16 54.42 17.58
C ARG A 550 8.31 53.80 18.40
N VAL A 551 8.43 52.48 18.37
CA VAL A 551 9.49 51.75 19.11
C VAL A 551 10.84 51.94 18.41
N ASP A 552 11.90 52.19 19.18
CA ASP A 552 13.26 52.35 18.65
C ASP A 552 13.72 51.11 17.87
N LEU A 553 14.54 51.35 16.83
CA LEU A 553 14.99 50.31 15.89
C LEU A 553 15.70 49.14 16.59
N GLY A 554 16.50 49.43 17.62
CA GLY A 554 17.24 48.43 18.41
C GLY A 554 16.32 47.53 19.24
N VAL A 555 15.30 48.11 19.87
CA VAL A 555 14.30 47.38 20.66
C VAL A 555 13.42 46.53 19.72
N ARG A 556 12.98 47.09 18.59
CA ARG A 556 12.20 46.39 17.57
C ARG A 556 12.94 45.17 17.02
N ASN A 557 14.23 45.31 16.71
CA ASN A 557 15.05 44.20 16.23
C ASN A 557 15.27 43.12 17.30
N SER A 558 15.47 43.54 18.55
CA SER A 558 15.63 42.62 19.69
C SER A 558 14.36 41.80 19.94
N ILE A 559 13.19 42.45 19.99
CA ILE A 559 11.89 41.78 20.15
C ILE A 559 11.65 40.79 19.01
N LYS A 560 11.85 41.22 17.76
CA LYS A 560 11.67 40.35 16.58
C LYS A 560 12.55 39.10 16.65
N THR A 561 13.79 39.26 17.11
CA THR A 561 14.76 38.18 17.25
C THR A 561 14.39 37.22 18.37
N VAL A 562 14.07 37.73 19.57
CA VAL A 562 13.65 36.92 20.72
C VAL A 562 12.37 36.15 20.41
N VAL A 563 11.35 36.81 19.86
CA VAL A 563 10.09 36.17 19.45
C VAL A 563 10.33 35.11 18.37
N GLY A 564 11.28 35.37 17.46
CA GLY A 564 11.66 34.40 16.43
C GLY A 564 12.27 33.14 17.00
N TYR A 565 13.30 33.27 17.82
CA TYR A 565 13.95 32.11 18.44
C TYR A 565 13.01 31.36 19.38
N ALA A 566 12.22 32.07 20.19
CA ALA A 566 11.23 31.46 21.07
C ALA A 566 10.16 30.70 20.27
N GLY A 567 9.64 31.29 19.19
CA GLY A 567 8.64 30.65 18.34
C GLY A 567 9.17 29.43 17.59
N VAL A 568 10.41 29.48 17.07
CA VAL A 568 11.05 28.32 16.43
C VAL A 568 11.36 27.22 17.44
N ALA A 569 11.84 27.55 18.64
CA ALA A 569 12.08 26.59 19.71
C ALA A 569 10.78 25.91 20.15
N LEU A 570 9.69 26.67 20.31
CA LEU A 570 8.37 26.13 20.62
C LEU A 570 7.86 25.20 19.51
N ALA A 571 7.97 25.63 18.25
CA ALA A 571 7.60 24.80 17.11
C ALA A 571 8.40 23.49 17.04
N ALA A 572 9.69 23.53 17.38
CA ALA A 572 10.54 22.33 17.47
C ALA A 572 10.09 21.40 18.60
N LEU A 573 9.80 21.92 19.80
CA LEU A 573 9.32 21.11 20.92
C LEU A 573 7.99 20.43 20.60
N ILE A 574 7.02 21.17 20.03
CA ILE A 574 5.73 20.61 19.63
C ILE A 574 5.93 19.54 18.53
N ALA A 575 6.84 19.78 17.58
CA ALA A 575 7.16 18.81 16.54
C ALA A 575 7.80 17.52 17.08
N LEU A 576 8.73 17.63 18.05
CA LEU A 576 9.32 16.47 18.71
C LEU A 576 8.26 15.67 19.49
N SER A 577 7.39 16.35 20.23
CA SER A 577 6.27 15.68 20.92
C SER A 577 5.33 14.98 19.92
N ALA A 578 4.97 15.65 18.83
CA ALA A 578 4.15 15.10 17.76
C ALA A 578 4.82 13.91 17.04
N ALA A 579 6.16 13.86 17.02
CA ALA A 579 6.92 12.73 16.52
C ALA A 579 7.04 11.55 17.51
N GLY A 580 6.50 11.69 18.72
CA GLY A 580 6.49 10.64 19.74
C GLY A 580 7.69 10.65 20.69
N PHE A 581 8.50 11.72 20.70
CA PHE A 581 9.59 11.84 21.66
C PHE A 581 9.07 12.22 23.05
N ASP A 582 9.59 11.54 24.08
CA ASP A 582 9.34 11.91 25.48
C ASP A 582 10.13 13.18 25.85
N LEU A 583 9.40 14.27 26.09
CA LEU A 583 9.96 15.57 26.44
C LEU A 583 10.27 15.70 27.94
N SER A 584 10.01 14.69 28.77
CA SER A 584 10.19 14.77 30.23
C SER A 584 11.62 15.19 30.63
N ASN A 585 12.64 14.64 29.96
CA ASN A 585 14.03 15.00 30.20
C ASN A 585 14.38 16.41 29.70
N LEU A 586 13.74 16.87 28.61
CA LEU A 586 13.92 18.23 28.09
C LEU A 586 13.24 19.28 28.99
N ALA A 587 12.14 18.93 29.66
CA ALA A 587 11.46 19.80 30.60
C ALA A 587 12.37 20.17 31.80
N ILE A 588 13.19 19.22 32.27
CA ILE A 588 14.17 19.46 33.34
C ILE A 588 15.25 20.45 32.87
N VAL A 589 15.80 20.25 31.67
CA VAL A 589 16.81 21.15 31.09
C VAL A 589 16.24 22.55 30.84
N ALA A 590 15.03 22.64 30.30
CA ALA A 590 14.33 23.90 30.07
C ALA A 590 14.02 24.62 31.40
N GLY A 591 13.66 23.88 32.45
CA GLY A 591 13.45 24.42 33.80
C GLY A 591 14.73 25.03 34.39
N ALA A 592 15.85 24.31 34.28
CA ALA A 592 17.16 24.80 34.72
C ALA A 592 17.61 26.04 33.93
N LEU A 593 17.42 26.05 32.61
CA LEU A 593 17.72 27.20 31.75
C LEU A 593 16.85 28.42 32.11
N SER A 594 15.55 28.21 32.35
CA SER A 594 14.60 29.26 32.75
C SER A 594 15.01 29.89 34.09
N LEU A 595 15.37 29.08 35.08
CA LEU A 595 15.92 29.57 36.35
C LEU A 595 17.23 30.35 36.15
N GLY A 596 18.15 29.85 35.32
CA GLY A 596 19.41 30.54 35.01
C GLY A 596 19.21 31.90 34.37
N ILE A 597 18.28 32.01 33.41
CA ILE A 597 17.89 33.30 32.79
C ILE A 597 17.25 34.22 33.84
N GLY A 598 16.37 33.68 34.70
CA GLY A 598 15.73 34.43 35.78
C GLY A 598 16.73 35.04 36.76
N PHE A 599 17.73 34.26 37.20
CA PHE A 599 18.82 34.77 38.05
C PHE A 599 19.67 35.81 37.32
N GLY A 600 19.96 35.62 36.02
CA GLY A 600 20.70 36.59 35.21
C GLY A 600 19.98 37.92 35.02
N LEU A 601 18.64 37.91 34.98
CA LEU A 601 17.80 39.10 34.84
C LEU A 601 17.42 39.76 36.16
N GLN A 602 17.69 39.12 37.30
CA GLN A 602 17.24 39.55 38.62
C GLN A 602 17.63 41.00 38.94
N ASN A 603 18.89 41.38 38.65
CA ASN A 603 19.37 42.74 38.91
C ASN A 603 18.67 43.78 38.04
N ILE A 604 18.35 43.45 36.78
CA ILE A 604 17.66 44.36 35.86
C ILE A 604 16.23 44.60 36.34
N VAL A 605 15.53 43.54 36.75
CA VAL A 605 14.16 43.64 37.28
C VAL A 605 14.14 44.40 38.60
N ASN A 606 15.08 44.13 39.51
CA ASN A 606 15.18 44.85 40.78
C ASN A 606 15.40 46.35 40.57
N ASN A 607 16.28 46.72 39.64
CA ASN A 607 16.51 48.13 39.29
C ASN A 607 15.27 48.79 38.67
N PHE A 608 14.55 48.07 37.81
CA PHE A 608 13.30 48.56 37.21
C PHE A 608 12.20 48.79 38.25
N VAL A 609 11.99 47.81 39.15
CA VAL A 609 11.00 47.92 40.24
C VAL A 609 11.37 49.05 41.20
N SER A 610 12.65 49.18 41.55
CA SER A 610 13.14 50.29 42.40
C SER A 610 12.86 51.65 41.76
N GLY A 611 13.06 51.77 40.44
CA GLY A 611 12.74 52.98 39.69
C GLY A 611 11.24 53.30 39.65
N LEU A 612 10.38 52.28 39.58
CA LEU A 612 8.92 52.43 39.59
C LEU A 612 8.42 52.86 40.97
N ILE A 613 8.98 52.28 42.03
CA ILE A 613 8.71 52.66 43.43
C ILE A 613 9.13 54.11 43.71
N LEU A 614 10.22 54.59 43.09
CA LEU A 614 10.65 55.99 43.24
C LEU A 614 9.74 57.00 42.53
N LEU A 615 8.90 56.56 41.59
CA LEU A 615 8.07 57.40 40.73
C LEU A 615 6.63 57.53 41.25
N VAL A 616 6.23 56.63 42.15
CA VAL A 616 4.92 56.62 42.84
C VAL A 616 5.11 57.22 44.22
#